data_AF-A0A6L9Y5R9-F1
#
_entry.id   AF-A0A6L9Y5R9-F1
#
_cell.length_a   1.000
_cell.length_b   1.000
_cell.length_c   1.000
_cell.angle_alpha   90.00
_cell.angle_beta   90.00
_cell.angle_gamma   90.00
#
_symmetry.space_group_name_H-M   'P 1'
#
loop_
_entity.id
_entity.type
_entity.pdbx_description
1 polymer ?
#
loop_
_entity_poly.entity_id
_entity_poly.type
_entity_poly.pdbx_seq_one_letter_code
_entity_poly.pdbx_strand_id
1 'polypeptide(L)' 'MNRKDYRIVDYLSYITECILNIENYAKEISEEEFLSNQLVKDAVLYNFAIMGEASFKAFFR' A
#
# COMPACT_ATOMS: atom_id res chain seq x y z
N MET A 1 16.13 4.68 21.44
CA MET A 1 15.33 5.01 20.25
C MET A 1 14.59 6.32 20.48
N ASN A 2 14.69 7.25 19.54
CA ASN A 2 14.05 8.55 19.59
C ASN A 2 12.60 8.45 19.07
N ARG A 3 11.70 9.37 19.43
CA ARG A 3 10.30 9.37 18.92
C ARG A 3 10.21 9.37 17.39
N LYS A 4 11.22 9.91 16.70
CA LYS A 4 11.30 9.87 15.23
C LYS A 4 11.47 8.44 14.69
N ASP A 5 12.19 7.58 15.40
CA ASP A 5 12.49 6.20 14.99
C ASP A 5 11.26 5.29 15.11
N TYR A 6 10.37 5.55 16.08
CA TYR A 6 9.10 4.82 16.17
C TYR A 6 8.19 5.11 14.96
N ARG A 7 8.14 6.37 14.52
CA ARG A 7 7.29 6.78 13.39
C ARG A 7 7.71 6.15 12.06
N ILE A 8 9.01 5.98 11.82
CA ILE A 8 9.46 5.35 10.57
C ILE A 8 9.09 3.86 10.54
N VAL A 9 9.17 3.16 11.67
CA VAL A 9 8.75 1.76 11.78
C VAL A 9 7.24 1.64 11.52
N ASP A 10 6.44 2.55 12.05
CA ASP A 10 4.98 2.58 11.81
C ASP A 10 4.67 2.79 10.32
N TYR A 11 5.34 3.74 9.65
CA TYR A 11 5.13 3.98 8.22
C TYR A 11 5.57 2.80 7.34
N LEU A 12 6.70 2.17 7.66
CA LEU A 12 7.15 0.98 6.94
C LEU A 12 6.17 -0.17 7.12
N SER A 13 5.59 -0.32 8.32
CA SER A 13 4.57 -1.34 8.58
C SER A 13 3.32 -1.12 7.74
N TYR A 14 2.83 0.13 7.64
CA TYR A 14 1.70 0.45 6.74
C TYR A 14 2.02 0.20 5.27
N ILE A 15 3.23 0.52 4.83
CA ILE A 15 3.66 0.25 3.44
C ILE A 15 3.65 -1.25 3.17
N THR A 16 4.18 -2.07 4.08
CA THR A 16 4.18 -3.52 3.96
C THR A 16 2.75 -4.08 3.94
N GLU A 17 1.87 -3.60 4.81
CA GLU A 17 0.45 -4.02 4.83
C GLU A 17 -0.23 -3.73 3.48
N CYS A 18 -0.02 -2.54 2.91
CA CYS A 18 -0.58 -2.19 1.61
C CYS A 18 -0.07 -3.07 0.47
N ILE A 19 1.23 -3.41 0.46
CA ILE A 19 1.81 -4.33 -0.53
C ILE A 19 1.13 -5.70 -0.43
N LEU A 20 1.00 -6.25 0.78
CA LEU A 20 0.33 -7.54 1.01
C LEU A 20 -1.14 -7.52 0.56
N ASN A 21 -1.85 -6.41 0.80
CA ASN A 21 -3.23 -6.25 0.33
C ASN A 21 -3.31 -6.28 -1.19
N ILE A 22 -2.44 -5.53 -1.88
CA ILE A 22 -2.39 -5.51 -3.35
C ILE A 22 -2.10 -6.92 -3.89
N GLU A 23 -1.11 -7.62 -3.34
CA GLU A 23 -0.81 -9.00 -3.72
C GLU A 23 -2.01 -9.90 -3.53
N ASN A 24 -2.71 -9.82 -2.39
CA ASN A 24 -3.90 -10.63 -2.13
C ASN A 24 -5.05 -10.35 -3.10
N TYR A 25 -5.24 -9.11 -3.54
CA TYR A 25 -6.27 -8.78 -4.54
C TYR A 25 -5.90 -9.26 -5.94
N ALA A 26 -4.61 -9.26 -6.28
CA ALA A 26 -4.13 -9.60 -7.61
C ALA A 26 -3.77 -11.09 -7.80
N LYS A 27 -3.53 -11.84 -6.72
CA LYS A 27 -2.95 -13.19 -6.77
C LYS A 27 -3.79 -14.21 -7.53
N GLU A 28 -5.11 -14.15 -7.41
CA GLU A 28 -6.04 -15.18 -7.93
C GLU A 28 -6.81 -14.73 -9.17
N ILE A 29 -6.44 -13.58 -9.76
CA ILE A 29 -7.14 -13.01 -10.92
C ILE A 29 -6.16 -12.84 -12.09
N SER A 30 -6.68 -13.07 -13.29
CA SER A 30 -5.92 -12.80 -14.52
C SER A 30 -5.77 -11.29 -14.76
N GLU A 31 -4.86 -10.90 -15.65
CA GLU A 31 -4.72 -9.49 -16.07
C GLU A 31 -6.03 -8.96 -16.68
N GLU A 32 -6.73 -9.75 -17.49
CA GLU A 32 -8.00 -9.36 -18.11
C GLU A 32 -9.12 -9.19 -17.07
N GLU A 33 -9.15 -10.06 -16.06
CA GLU A 33 -10.06 -9.95 -14.92
C GLU A 33 -9.74 -8.73 -14.05
N PHE A 34 -8.46 -8.43 -13.81
CA PHE A 34 -8.05 -7.22 -13.13
C PHE A 34 -8.48 -5.95 -13.87
N LEU A 35 -8.26 -5.89 -15.19
CA LEU A 35 -8.61 -4.73 -16.01
C LEU A 35 -10.12 -4.48 -16.08
N SER A 36 -10.92 -5.55 -16.09
CA SER A 36 -12.39 -5.48 -16.14
C SER A 36 -13.04 -5.29 -14.76
N ASN A 37 -12.36 -5.60 -13.66
CA ASN A 37 -12.90 -5.48 -12.31
C ASN A 37 -12.57 -4.12 -11.66
N GLN A 38 -13.52 -3.18 -11.72
CA GLN A 38 -13.35 -1.84 -11.15
C GLN A 38 -13.11 -1.84 -9.64
N LEU A 39 -13.76 -2.73 -8.88
CA LEU A 39 -13.61 -2.79 -7.43
C LEU A 39 -12.18 -3.16 -7.02
N VAL A 40 -11.58 -4.12 -7.73
CA VAL A 40 -10.19 -4.52 -7.46
C VAL A 40 -9.23 -3.39 -7.81
N LYS A 41 -9.42 -2.70 -8.94
CA LYS A 41 -8.60 -1.54 -9.32
C LYS A 41 -8.69 -0.41 -8.29
N ASP A 42 -9.89 -0.12 -7.80
CA ASP A 42 -10.11 0.91 -6.78
C ASP A 42 -9.42 0.53 -5.46
N ALA A 43 -9.50 -0.75 -5.05
CA ALA A 43 -8.82 -1.26 -3.86
C ALA A 43 -7.28 -1.16 -3.99
N VAL A 44 -6.73 -1.48 -5.16
CA VAL A 44 -5.29 -1.33 -5.43
C VAL A 44 -4.87 0.14 -5.44
N LEU A 45 -5.63 1.01 -6.11
CA LEU A 45 -5.35 2.45 -6.14
C LEU A 45 -5.37 3.08 -4.73
N TYR A 46 -6.31 2.66 -3.89
CA TYR A 46 -6.39 3.12 -2.50
C TYR A 46 -5.15 2.72 -1.68
N ASN A 47 -4.67 1.48 -1.83
CA ASN A 47 -3.43 1.03 -1.18
C ASN A 47 -2.21 1.82 -1.69
N PHE A 48 -2.13 2.12 -2.99
CA PHE A 48 -1.07 3.00 -3.50
C PHE A 48 -1.12 4.42 -2.90
N ALA A 49 -2.32 4.98 -2.70
CA ALA A 49 -2.46 6.30 -2.08
C ALA A 49 -1.95 6.29 -0.62
N ILE A 50 -2.30 5.28 0.17
CA ILE A 50 -1.82 5.11 1.55
C ILE A 50 -0.29 4.94 1.55
N MET A 51 0.26 4.08 0.69
CA MET A 51 1.71 3.88 0.57
C MET A 51 2.43 5.17 0.20
N GLY A 52 1.87 5.97 -0.71
CA GLY A 52 2.41 7.25 -1.11
C GLY A 52 2.46 8.25 0.06
N GLU A 53 1.39 8.33 0.84
CA GLU A 53 1.34 9.19 2.03
C GLU A 53 2.32 8.73 3.11
N ALA A 54 2.40 7.43 3.38
CA ALA A 54 3.34 6.86 4.34
C ALA A 54 4.79 7.11 3.91
N SER A 55 5.11 6.91 2.63
CA SER A 55 6.43 7.19 2.06
C SER A 55 6.80 8.66 2.18
N PHE A 56 5.86 9.57 1.88
CA PHE A 56 6.07 11.00 2.05
C PHE A 56 6.40 11.37 3.51
N LYS A 57 5.63 10.84 4.47
CA LYS A 57 5.85 11.10 5.91
C LYS A 57 7.10 10.42 6.47
N ALA A 58 7.55 9.32 5.88
CA ALA A 58 8.72 8.58 6.33
C ALA A 58 10.04 9.23 5.87
N PHE A 59 10.08 9.72 4.63
CA PHE A 59 11.35 10.11 3.99
C PHE A 59 11.48 11.60 3.68
N PHE A 60 10.36 12.34 3.56
CA PHE A 60 10.37 13.72 3.07
C PHE A 60 9.89 14.74 4.11
N ARG A 61 9.53 14.30 5.32
CA ARG A 61 8.94 15.14 6.38
C ARG A 61 9.65 14.94 7.72
#